data_AF-A0A6N2N2D2-F1
#
_entry.id   AF-A0A6N2N2D2-F1
#
_cell.length_a   1.000
_cell.length_b   1.000
_cell.length_c   1.000
_cell.angle_alpha   90.00
_cell.angle_beta   90.00
_cell.angle_gamma   90.00
#
_symmetry.space_group_name_H-M   'P 1'
#
loop_
_entity.id
_entity.type
_entity.pdbx_description
1 polymer ?
#
loop_
_entity_poly.entity_id
_entity_poly.type
_entity_poly.pdbx_seq_one_letter_code
_entity_poly.pdbx_strand_id
1 'polypeptide(L)'
;MQLDNDNGHGKVIFTRVLATSLLGFFIAAAATQYYRRKSKARLDQHIIPVLMRTESGRSGNLEAFSDYVARQMGFADANECPRLCSLAYDYLKRSEGCENNIFDFFANQPEVESLYVKLIEELERCILTYFAFHWSKASLFISQVMDVESVKKPKLKGIVMAATRG
;
A
#
# COMPACT_ATOMS: atom_id res chain seq x y z
N MET A 1 -13.24 -18.80 -81.62
CA MET A 1 -14.56 -18.13 -81.67
C MET A 1 -15.02 -17.92 -80.24
N GLN A 2 -15.68 -16.80 -80.03
CA GLN A 2 -15.78 -15.96 -78.84
C GLN A 2 -16.69 -16.48 -77.71
N LEU A 3 -16.47 -15.95 -76.50
CA LEU A 3 -17.42 -15.47 -75.45
C LEU A 3 -16.88 -15.84 -74.05
N ASP A 4 -16.25 -14.95 -73.29
CA ASP A 4 -16.74 -13.74 -72.56
C ASP A 4 -17.21 -14.02 -71.13
N ASN A 5 -16.60 -13.23 -70.21
CA ASN A 5 -17.03 -12.70 -68.92
C ASN A 5 -17.58 -13.61 -67.79
N ASP A 6 -16.98 -13.51 -66.60
CA ASP A 6 -17.54 -12.62 -65.55
C ASP A 6 -16.54 -12.33 -64.40
N ASN A 7 -16.70 -11.11 -63.86
CA ASN A 7 -16.23 -10.47 -62.62
C ASN A 7 -15.43 -11.28 -61.58
N GLY A 8 -14.43 -10.74 -60.89
CA GLY A 8 -14.28 -9.34 -60.47
C GLY A 8 -14.87 -9.11 -59.07
N HIS A 9 -14.20 -9.53 -57.99
CA HIS A 9 -14.31 -8.89 -56.66
C HIS A 9 -13.39 -9.47 -55.54
N GLY A 10 -12.24 -10.07 -55.87
CA GLY A 10 -11.49 -10.86 -54.87
C GLY A 10 -10.09 -10.40 -54.50
N LYS A 11 -9.56 -9.31 -55.05
CA LYS A 11 -8.09 -9.13 -55.11
C LYS A 11 -7.51 -7.75 -54.77
N VAL A 12 -8.24 -6.92 -54.02
CA VAL A 12 -7.76 -5.55 -53.67
C VAL A 12 -7.77 -5.25 -52.17
N ILE A 13 -7.80 -6.27 -51.30
CA ILE A 13 -7.69 -6.06 -49.83
C ILE A 13 -6.56 -6.92 -49.25
N PHE A 14 -5.37 -6.88 -49.86
CA PHE A 14 -4.16 -7.43 -49.23
C PHE A 14 -2.93 -6.54 -49.41
N THR A 15 -3.14 -5.25 -49.72
CA THR A 15 -2.06 -4.28 -49.95
C THR A 15 -2.16 -3.07 -49.01
N ARG A 16 -2.54 -3.30 -47.75
CA ARG A 16 -2.32 -2.34 -46.67
C ARG A 16 -1.84 -3.08 -45.44
N VAL A 17 -0.84 -2.49 -44.78
CA VAL A 17 -0.24 -2.87 -43.48
C VAL A 17 0.96 -3.84 -43.54
N LEU A 18 1.98 -3.52 -44.34
CA LEU A 18 3.36 -4.01 -44.09
C LEU A 18 4.42 -2.90 -44.15
N ALA A 19 4.03 -1.66 -43.89
CA ALA A 19 4.96 -0.54 -43.82
C ALA A 19 4.49 0.47 -42.77
N THR A 20 4.85 0.21 -41.51
CA THR A 20 4.81 1.07 -40.30
C THR A 20 4.91 0.06 -39.14
N SER A 21 5.82 0.11 -38.16
CA SER A 21 6.63 1.18 -37.61
C SER A 21 7.58 0.55 -36.56
N LEU A 22 8.87 0.39 -36.87
CA LEU A 22 9.89 -0.08 -35.91
C LEU A 22 10.57 1.08 -35.16
N LEU A 23 9.81 2.11 -34.79
CA LEU A 23 10.29 3.28 -34.01
C LEU A 23 9.65 3.38 -32.61
N GLY A 24 8.90 2.36 -32.17
CA GLY A 24 8.20 2.36 -30.87
C GLY A 24 8.95 1.69 -29.71
N PHE A 25 9.91 0.80 -29.98
CA PHE A 25 10.50 -0.03 -28.93
C PHE A 25 11.57 0.69 -28.07
N PHE A 26 12.27 1.67 -28.61
CA PHE A 26 13.33 2.38 -27.87
C PHE A 26 12.79 3.45 -26.92
N ILE A 27 11.64 4.06 -27.23
CA ILE A 27 10.99 5.04 -26.33
C ILE A 27 10.45 4.34 -25.09
N ALA A 28 9.88 3.14 -25.23
CA ALA A 28 9.43 2.35 -24.09
C ALA A 28 10.61 1.99 -23.16
N ALA A 29 11.75 1.54 -23.69
CA ALA A 29 12.92 1.20 -22.86
C ALA A 29 13.52 2.42 -22.15
N ALA A 30 13.69 3.55 -22.86
CA ALA A 30 14.22 4.79 -22.29
C ALA A 30 13.25 5.40 -21.26
N ALA A 31 11.95 5.40 -21.53
CA ALA A 31 10.94 5.81 -20.55
C ALA A 31 10.94 4.88 -19.33
N THR A 32 11.00 3.56 -19.52
CA THR A 32 11.05 2.60 -18.40
C THR A 32 12.33 2.76 -17.58
N GLN A 33 13.48 3.02 -18.20
CA GLN A 33 14.74 3.33 -17.50
C GLN A 33 14.71 4.70 -16.84
N TYR A 34 14.08 5.71 -17.44
CA TYR A 34 13.87 7.02 -16.84
C TYR A 34 12.95 6.94 -15.63
N TYR A 35 11.81 6.25 -15.72
CA TYR A 35 10.91 5.97 -14.60
C TYR A 35 11.61 5.10 -13.54
N ARG A 36 12.40 4.09 -13.91
CA ARG A 36 13.22 3.30 -12.97
C ARG A 36 14.34 4.12 -12.32
N ARG A 37 14.96 5.05 -13.03
CA ARG A 37 15.99 5.95 -12.49
C ARG A 37 15.38 7.02 -11.59
N LYS A 38 14.18 7.51 -11.92
CA LYS A 38 13.39 8.43 -11.10
C LYS A 38 12.84 7.73 -9.85
N SER A 39 12.44 6.46 -9.93
CA SER A 39 12.09 5.68 -8.74
C SER A 39 13.31 5.25 -7.92
N LYS A 40 14.48 5.10 -8.57
CA LYS A 40 15.80 4.99 -7.92
C LYS A 40 16.39 6.33 -7.47
N ALA A 41 15.75 7.47 -7.74
CA ALA A 41 16.18 8.75 -7.21
C ALA A 41 15.89 8.71 -5.71
N ARG A 42 16.88 8.19 -4.96
CA ARG A 42 16.90 7.97 -3.51
C ARG A 42 15.50 7.99 -2.92
N LEU A 43 14.76 6.90 -3.10
CA LEU A 43 13.70 6.59 -2.15
C LEU A 43 14.33 6.76 -0.78
N ASP A 44 13.88 7.78 -0.05
CA ASP A 44 14.32 7.97 1.31
C ASP A 44 14.03 6.66 2.02
N GLN A 45 15.07 5.97 2.46
CA GLN A 45 14.93 4.66 3.09
C GLN A 45 14.03 4.77 4.32
N HIS A 46 13.90 5.97 4.88
CA HIS A 46 12.96 6.31 5.92
C HIS A 46 11.50 6.08 5.52
N ILE A 47 11.10 6.23 4.26
CA ILE A 47 9.68 6.08 3.87
C ILE A 47 9.26 4.60 3.82
N ILE A 48 10.24 3.69 3.73
CA ILE A 48 9.99 2.25 3.61
C ILE A 48 9.73 1.66 5.00
N PRO A 49 8.63 0.91 5.21
CA PRO A 49 8.42 0.16 6.44
C PRO A 49 9.53 -0.86 6.67
N VAL A 50 10.01 -0.97 7.91
CA VAL A 50 11.14 -1.84 8.24
C VAL A 50 10.68 -3.30 8.29
N LEU A 51 11.35 -4.18 7.55
CA LEU A 51 11.13 -5.62 7.64
C LEU A 51 12.08 -6.23 8.67
N MET A 52 11.57 -6.53 9.88
CA MET A 52 12.33 -7.17 10.94
C MET A 52 12.58 -8.64 10.59
N ARG A 53 13.80 -9.00 10.20
CA ARG A 53 14.15 -10.40 9.93
C ARG A 53 14.11 -11.19 11.24
N THR A 54 13.29 -12.23 11.31
CA THR A 54 13.33 -13.15 12.46
C THR A 54 14.63 -13.96 12.44
N GLU A 55 15.16 -14.29 13.62
CA GLU A 55 16.41 -15.06 13.78
C GLU A 55 16.39 -16.39 13.01
N SER A 56 15.21 -16.97 12.77
CA SER A 56 15.04 -18.24 12.06
C SER A 56 15.07 -18.10 10.52
N GLY A 57 15.29 -16.91 9.96
CA GLY A 57 15.27 -16.66 8.52
C GLY A 57 13.90 -16.79 7.84
N ARG A 58 12.82 -17.01 8.62
CA ARG A 58 11.44 -16.98 8.12
C ARG A 58 11.01 -15.53 7.89
N SER A 59 9.95 -15.35 7.08
CA SER A 59 9.32 -14.07 6.74
C SER A 59 9.36 -13.12 7.94
N GLY A 60 10.14 -12.05 7.82
CA GLY A 60 10.27 -11.07 8.88
C GLY A 60 8.91 -10.46 9.25
N ASN A 61 8.74 -10.13 10.53
CA ASN A 61 7.60 -9.32 10.95
C ASN A 61 7.78 -7.93 10.35
N LEU A 62 6.70 -7.34 9.83
CA LEU A 62 6.76 -5.94 9.44
C LEU A 62 6.76 -5.09 10.72
N GLU A 63 7.50 -3.99 10.70
CA GLU A 63 7.32 -2.85 11.59
C GLU A 63 5.83 -2.63 11.85
N ALA A 64 5.42 -2.51 13.11
CA ALA A 64 4.00 -2.32 13.40
C ALA A 64 3.54 -0.98 12.81
N PHE A 65 2.26 -0.89 12.44
CA PHE A 65 1.74 0.30 11.79
C PHE A 65 1.87 1.55 12.68
N SER A 66 1.69 1.43 14.00
CA SER A 66 1.93 2.52 14.95
C SER A 66 3.37 3.02 14.92
N ASP A 67 4.34 2.09 14.91
CA ASP A 67 5.76 2.41 14.93
C ASP A 67 6.16 3.10 13.63
N TYR A 68 5.65 2.59 12.51
CA TYR A 68 5.83 3.21 11.20
C TYR A 68 5.30 4.64 11.16
N VAL A 69 4.05 4.88 11.63
CA VAL A 69 3.45 6.22 11.65
C VAL A 69 4.21 7.16 12.58
N ALA A 70 4.54 6.73 13.79
CA ALA A 70 5.32 7.54 14.73
C ALA A 70 6.64 8.00 14.10
N ARG A 71 7.35 7.07 13.44
CA ARG A 71 8.59 7.35 12.74
C ARG A 71 8.39 8.30 11.56
N GLN A 72 7.38 8.11 10.72
CA GLN A 72 7.06 9.05 9.62
C GLN A 72 6.75 10.46 10.13
N MET A 73 6.19 10.57 11.34
CA MET A 73 5.87 11.84 11.99
C MET A 73 7.06 12.45 12.74
N GLY A 74 8.23 11.79 12.74
CA GLY A 74 9.46 12.29 13.34
C GLY A 74 9.68 11.91 14.81
N PHE A 75 8.84 11.03 15.37
CA PHE A 75 9.05 10.47 16.71
C PHE A 75 10.05 9.32 16.67
N ALA A 76 10.85 9.17 17.73
CA ALA A 76 11.81 8.08 17.82
C ALA A 76 11.14 6.75 18.22
N ASP A 77 10.05 6.83 19.00
CA ASP A 77 9.30 5.69 19.53
C ASP A 77 7.79 6.00 19.54
N ALA A 78 6.95 5.01 19.22
CA ALA A 78 5.48 5.13 19.26
C ALA A 78 4.94 5.49 20.65
N ASN A 79 5.66 5.15 21.73
CA ASN A 79 5.32 5.51 23.10
C ASN A 79 5.46 7.02 23.38
N GLU A 80 6.13 7.78 22.52
CA GLU A 80 6.17 9.25 22.60
C GLU A 80 4.86 9.88 22.11
N CYS A 81 4.13 9.20 21.23
CA CYS A 81 2.90 9.71 20.63
C CYS A 81 1.73 8.69 20.69
N PRO A 82 1.42 8.10 21.87
CA PRO A 82 0.49 6.98 21.98
C PRO A 82 -0.93 7.34 21.50
N ARG A 83 -1.36 8.58 21.71
CA ARG A 83 -2.67 9.08 21.24
C ARG A 83 -2.72 9.17 19.71
N LEU A 84 -1.65 9.63 19.06
CA LEU A 84 -1.53 9.67 17.61
C LEU A 84 -1.53 8.25 17.02
N CYS A 85 -0.79 7.33 17.62
CA CYS A 85 -0.77 5.93 17.21
C CYS A 85 -2.16 5.27 17.33
N SER A 86 -2.91 5.57 18.39
CA SER A 86 -4.30 5.10 18.54
C SER A 86 -5.19 5.62 17.42
N LEU A 87 -5.14 6.94 17.14
CA LEU A 87 -5.92 7.55 16.07
C LEU A 87 -5.57 6.97 14.70
N ALA A 88 -4.28 6.71 14.44
CA ALA A 88 -3.84 6.09 13.20
C ALA A 88 -4.42 4.68 13.02
N TYR A 89 -4.48 3.88 14.09
CA TYR A 89 -5.11 2.56 14.06
C TYR A 89 -6.62 2.64 13.84
N ASP A 90 -7.30 3.54 14.53
CA ASP A 90 -8.74 3.74 14.37
C ASP A 90 -9.09 4.20 12.95
N TYR A 91 -8.29 5.09 12.38
CA TYR A 91 -8.44 5.54 11.00
C TYR A 91 -8.19 4.41 10.00
N LEU A 92 -7.11 3.64 10.17
CA LEU A 92 -6.79 2.49 9.31
C LEU A 92 -7.91 1.44 9.35
N LYS A 93 -8.51 1.19 10.51
CA LYS A 93 -9.65 0.27 10.67
C LYS A 93 -10.98 0.85 10.21
N ARG A 94 -11.02 2.15 9.89
CA ARG A 94 -12.26 2.90 9.63
C ARG A 94 -13.26 2.72 10.77
N SER A 95 -12.77 2.77 12.01
CA SER A 95 -13.59 2.72 13.22
C SER A 95 -14.61 3.86 13.21
N GLU A 96 -15.81 3.62 13.76
CA GLU A 96 -16.85 4.64 13.86
C GLU A 96 -16.34 5.87 14.62
N GLY A 97 -16.56 7.06 14.07
CA GLY A 97 -16.14 8.32 14.69
C GLY A 97 -14.62 8.60 14.65
N CYS A 98 -13.81 7.81 13.96
CA CYS A 98 -12.35 8.01 13.92
C CYS A 98 -11.95 9.41 13.42
N GLU A 99 -12.60 9.92 12.37
CA GLU A 99 -12.35 11.27 11.85
C GLU A 99 -12.71 12.36 12.86
N ASN A 100 -13.83 12.23 13.58
CA ASN A 100 -14.20 13.16 14.65
C ASN A 100 -13.16 13.14 15.79
N ASN A 101 -12.69 11.95 16.19
CA ASN A 101 -11.65 11.82 17.21
C ASN A 101 -10.32 12.48 16.79
N ILE A 102 -10.00 12.45 15.48
CA ILE A 102 -8.83 13.16 14.90
C ILE A 102 -9.06 14.67 14.92
N PHE A 103 -10.27 15.15 14.61
CA PHE A 103 -10.58 16.57 14.71
C PHE A 103 -10.45 17.07 16.16
N ASP A 104 -11.04 16.32 17.11
CA ASP A 104 -11.00 16.63 18.56
C ASP A 104 -9.58 16.58 19.14
N PHE A 105 -8.67 15.81 18.52
CA PHE A 105 -7.26 15.79 18.91
C PHE A 105 -6.62 17.19 18.84
N PHE A 106 -7.08 18.02 17.90
CA PHE A 106 -6.58 19.37 17.68
C PHE A 106 -7.48 20.48 18.26
N ALA A 107 -8.51 20.15 19.05
CA ALA A 107 -9.54 21.10 19.49
C ALA A 107 -9.01 22.39 20.17
N ASN A 108 -7.83 22.33 20.80
CA ASN A 108 -7.20 23.47 21.47
C ASN A 108 -6.21 24.24 20.58
N GLN A 109 -6.05 23.86 19.32
CA GLN A 109 -5.13 24.51 18.39
C GLN A 109 -5.86 25.56 17.54
N PRO A 110 -5.24 26.73 17.32
CA PRO A 110 -5.86 27.80 16.53
C PRO A 110 -6.08 27.43 15.05
N GLU A 111 -5.37 26.41 14.56
CA GLU A 111 -5.42 25.95 13.17
C GLU A 111 -6.07 24.55 13.03
N VAL A 112 -7.05 24.24 13.89
CA VAL A 112 -7.67 22.90 14.00
C VAL A 112 -8.06 22.29 12.64
N GLU A 113 -8.74 23.04 11.76
CA GLU A 113 -9.18 22.53 10.45
C GLU A 113 -7.99 22.18 9.54
N SER A 114 -6.97 23.04 9.51
CA SER A 114 -5.75 22.85 8.71
C SER A 114 -4.94 21.66 9.21
N LEU A 115 -4.79 21.53 10.53
CA LEU A 115 -4.08 20.41 11.16
C LEU A 115 -4.82 19.08 10.97
N TYR A 116 -6.15 19.10 11.08
CA TYR A 116 -6.99 17.94 10.80
C TYR A 116 -6.77 17.43 9.37
N VAL A 117 -6.91 18.30 8.36
CA VAL A 117 -6.73 17.92 6.95
C VAL A 117 -5.32 17.37 6.71
N LYS A 118 -4.28 18.05 7.21
CA LYS A 118 -2.89 17.58 7.07
C LYS A 118 -2.67 16.22 7.70
N LEU A 119 -3.21 15.98 8.89
CA LEU A 119 -3.06 14.68 9.55
C LEU A 119 -3.76 13.57 8.76
N ILE A 120 -4.97 13.81 8.26
CA ILE A 120 -5.67 12.84 7.39
C ILE A 120 -4.84 12.54 6.14
N GLU A 121 -4.31 13.55 5.46
CA GLU A 121 -3.47 13.38 4.27
C GLU A 121 -2.20 12.55 4.56
N GLU A 122 -1.53 12.81 5.69
CA GLU A 122 -0.35 12.06 6.09
C GLU A 122 -0.70 10.62 6.52
N LEU A 123 -1.84 10.40 7.17
CA LEU A 123 -2.32 9.05 7.50
C LEU A 123 -2.65 8.26 6.22
N GLU A 124 -3.37 8.85 5.27
CA GLU A 124 -3.65 8.23 3.96
C GLU A 124 -2.34 7.85 3.25
N ARG A 125 -1.36 8.77 3.24
CA ARG A 125 -0.04 8.53 2.65
C ARG A 125 0.69 7.39 3.37
N CYS A 126 0.67 7.38 4.70
CA CYS A 126 1.28 6.32 5.50
C CYS A 126 0.65 4.96 5.18
N ILE A 127 -0.69 4.86 5.13
CA ILE A 127 -1.41 3.62 4.83
C ILE A 127 -1.02 3.08 3.44
N LEU A 128 -1.10 3.93 2.41
CA LEU A 128 -0.79 3.53 1.04
C LEU A 128 0.66 3.06 0.93
N THR A 129 1.58 3.82 1.51
CA THR A 129 3.00 3.54 1.47
C THR A 129 3.35 2.26 2.23
N TYR A 130 2.74 2.07 3.40
CA TYR A 130 2.94 0.90 4.25
C TYR A 130 2.62 -0.42 3.53
N PHE A 131 1.52 -0.46 2.78
CA PHE A 131 1.15 -1.65 2.02
C PHE A 131 1.83 -1.76 0.65
N ALA A 132 2.19 -0.64 0.01
CA ALA A 132 2.74 -0.64 -1.35
C ALA A 132 4.15 -1.27 -1.45
N PHE A 133 5.05 -1.00 -0.49
CA PHE A 133 6.44 -1.48 -0.57
C PHE A 133 6.58 -3.00 -0.52
N HIS A 134 5.57 -3.68 -0.01
CA HIS A 134 5.55 -5.12 0.16
C HIS A 134 4.19 -5.65 -0.25
N TRP A 135 3.67 -5.19 -1.39
CA TRP A 135 2.36 -5.54 -1.91
C TRP A 135 2.10 -7.05 -1.98
N SER A 136 3.13 -7.84 -2.33
CA SER A 136 3.04 -9.31 -2.34
C SER A 136 2.76 -9.95 -0.97
N LYS A 137 2.93 -9.19 0.12
CA LYS A 137 2.67 -9.57 1.51
C LYS A 137 1.56 -8.72 2.14
N ALA A 138 0.86 -7.88 1.37
CA ALA A 138 -0.15 -6.97 1.92
C ALA A 138 -1.23 -7.71 2.71
N SER A 139 -1.69 -8.89 2.25
CA SER A 139 -2.67 -9.71 2.96
C SER A 139 -2.20 -10.16 4.36
N LEU A 140 -0.92 -10.47 4.50
CA LEU A 140 -0.32 -10.82 5.79
C LEU A 140 -0.28 -9.60 6.72
N PHE A 141 0.06 -8.42 6.18
CA PHE A 141 0.13 -7.20 6.98
C PHE A 141 -1.22 -6.65 7.37
N ILE A 142 -2.21 -6.76 6.50
CA ILE A 142 -3.61 -6.51 6.86
C ILE A 142 -3.99 -7.44 8.01
N SER A 143 -3.70 -8.74 7.89
CA SER A 143 -4.01 -9.70 8.96
C SER A 143 -3.32 -9.32 10.28
N GLN A 144 -2.03 -8.92 10.25
CA GLN A 144 -1.29 -8.46 11.42
C GLN A 144 -1.94 -7.22 12.05
N VAL A 145 -2.25 -6.20 11.26
CA VAL A 145 -2.91 -4.97 11.73
C VAL A 145 -4.27 -5.26 12.37
N MET A 146 -5.05 -6.16 11.77
CA MET A 146 -6.37 -6.54 12.27
C MET A 146 -6.27 -7.43 13.52
N ASP A 147 -5.23 -8.26 13.63
CA ASP A 147 -5.04 -9.21 14.73
C ASP A 147 -4.42 -8.59 15.99
N VAL A 148 -3.81 -7.40 15.92
CA VAL A 148 -3.36 -6.65 17.13
C VAL A 148 -4.50 -6.39 18.13
N GLU A 149 -5.76 -6.49 17.69
CA GLU A 149 -6.96 -6.46 18.54
C GLU A 149 -7.24 -7.78 19.29
N SER A 150 -6.70 -8.91 18.81
CA SER A 150 -6.92 -10.23 19.41
C SER A 150 -6.10 -10.49 20.68
N VAL A 151 -5.30 -9.51 21.13
CA VAL A 151 -4.74 -9.52 22.49
C VAL A 151 -5.85 -9.58 23.56
N LYS A 152 -7.10 -9.25 23.22
CA LYS A 152 -8.31 -9.49 24.05
C LYS A 152 -9.10 -10.78 23.73
N LYS A 153 -8.65 -11.66 22.84
CA LYS A 153 -9.24 -13.00 22.71
C LYS A 153 -8.54 -13.93 23.71
N PRO A 154 -9.26 -14.53 24.68
CA PRO A 154 -8.68 -15.63 25.44
C PRO A 154 -8.22 -16.66 24.43
N LYS A 155 -6.92 -16.95 24.41
CA LYS A 155 -6.32 -17.92 23.47
C LYS A 155 -7.22 -19.15 23.46
N LEU A 156 -7.73 -19.54 22.29
CA LEU A 156 -8.46 -20.80 22.10
C LEU A 156 -7.69 -21.97 22.75
N LYS A 157 -6.35 -21.89 22.75
CA LYS A 157 -5.44 -22.76 23.48
C LYS A 157 -5.74 -22.87 24.99
N GLY A 158 -6.05 -21.76 25.67
CA GLY A 158 -6.44 -21.76 27.09
C GLY A 158 -7.80 -22.41 27.34
N ILE A 159 -8.77 -22.21 26.43
CA ILE A 159 -10.09 -22.86 26.51
C ILE A 159 -9.94 -24.37 26.27
N VAL A 160 -9.18 -24.77 25.25
CA VAL A 160 -8.91 -26.19 24.94
C VAL A 160 -8.13 -26.85 26.08
N MET A 161 -7.09 -26.20 26.64
CA MET A 161 -6.34 -26.75 27.77
C MET A 161 -7.15 -26.80 29.08
N ALA A 162 -8.14 -25.94 29.25
CA ALA A 162 -9.08 -26.03 30.37
C ALA A 162 -10.09 -27.18 30.19
N ALA A 163 -10.53 -27.43 28.95
CA ALA A 163 -11.45 -28.52 28.62
C ALA A 163 -10.80 -29.91 28.70
N THR A 164 -9.49 -30.03 28.47
CA THR A 164 -8.76 -31.32 28.52
C THR A 164 -8.10 -31.60 29.88
N ARG A 165 -8.45 -30.85 30.93
CA ARG A 165 -7.97 -31.07 32.30
C ARG A 165 -8.93 -31.92 33.15
N GLY A 166 -9.93 -32.53 32.53
CA GLY A 166 -10.83 -33.53 33.13
C GLY A 166 -10.31 -34.95 32.96
#